data_AF-A0A925ZEY3-F1
#
_entry.id   AF-A0A925ZEY3-F1
#
_cell.length_a   1.000
_cell.length_b   1.000
_cell.length_c   1.000
_cell.angle_alpha   90.00
_cell.angle_beta   90.00
_cell.angle_gamma   90.00
#
_symmetry.space_group_name_H-M   'P 1'
#
loop_
_entity.id
_entity.type
_entity.pdbx_description
1 polymer ?
#
loop_
_entity_poly.entity_id
_entity_poly.type
_entity_poly.pdbx_seq_one_letter_code
_entity_poly.pdbx_strand_id
1 'polypeptide(L)'
;MLRLNKKSITNKETWQDAGIELPEFNYDDMVSNTTENPTWVHFGAGNIFRGFTATLQQKLLNHGKATTGIIAVETFDFEIIDRVYTPYDNLSLLVIMNPDGTLDKKVVASISEGLVGDVSRENHWNRLKDIFTKPSLQMASFTITEKGYNLKKLSGEYFDEVQTDMNQGPEVPRHIMSKVASLAYTRYKNGELPIAFVSMDNCSHNGEKLHESIEVIVKEWVRNKLVENEFLSYINDRTKVSFPWSMIDKITPRPSDSVKASLNVIGFESTEIICTNKNTYIAPFVNAEGPQYLVIEDDFPNGRMELEFAGVLFTDRETVNKVE
;
A
#
# COMPACT_ATOMS: atom_id res chain seq x y z
N MET A 1 -23.22 -4.31 -20.50
CA MET A 1 -23.05 -3.56 -19.25
C MET A 1 -21.83 -4.13 -18.54
N LEU A 2 -20.87 -3.28 -18.21
CA LEU A 2 -19.57 -3.64 -17.66
C LEU A 2 -19.61 -3.47 -16.14
N ARG A 3 -19.48 -4.57 -15.41
CA ARG A 3 -19.40 -4.57 -13.94
C ARG A 3 -18.00 -4.96 -13.54
N LEU A 4 -17.37 -4.17 -12.68
CA LEU A 4 -16.03 -4.47 -12.20
C LEU A 4 -16.08 -5.65 -11.22
N ASN A 5 -15.73 -6.84 -11.71
CA ASN A 5 -15.55 -8.07 -10.93
C ASN A 5 -14.77 -9.07 -11.77
N LYS A 6 -14.16 -10.06 -11.12
CA LYS A 6 -13.26 -11.02 -11.78
C LYS A 6 -13.93 -11.82 -12.88
N LYS A 7 -15.22 -12.14 -12.73
CA LYS A 7 -16.00 -12.85 -13.76
C LYS A 7 -16.26 -12.00 -14.99
N SER A 8 -16.48 -10.70 -14.83
CA SER A 8 -16.81 -9.82 -15.96
C SER A 8 -15.59 -9.50 -16.81
N ILE A 9 -14.40 -9.41 -16.21
CA ILE A 9 -13.15 -9.07 -16.94
C ILE A 9 -12.61 -10.23 -17.78
N THR A 10 -13.16 -11.44 -17.67
CA THR A 10 -12.80 -12.55 -18.57
C THR A 10 -13.41 -12.41 -19.97
N ASN A 11 -14.48 -11.63 -20.12
CA ASN A 11 -15.09 -11.34 -21.42
C ASN A 11 -14.40 -10.15 -22.09
N LYS A 12 -13.26 -10.38 -22.73
CA LYS A 12 -12.37 -9.30 -23.20
C LYS A 12 -13.00 -8.38 -24.23
N GLU A 13 -13.77 -8.90 -25.18
CA GLU A 13 -14.32 -8.16 -26.32
C GLU A 13 -15.17 -6.96 -25.86
N THR A 14 -16.11 -7.16 -24.94
CA THR A 14 -17.01 -6.09 -24.49
C THR A 14 -16.28 -4.96 -23.75
N TRP A 15 -15.18 -5.25 -23.06
CA TRP A 15 -14.38 -4.22 -22.39
C TRP A 15 -13.48 -3.47 -23.36
N GLN A 16 -12.90 -4.18 -24.33
CA GLN A 16 -12.07 -3.60 -25.38
C GLN A 16 -12.89 -2.67 -26.28
N ASP A 17 -14.12 -3.05 -26.63
CA ASP A 17 -15.07 -2.20 -27.38
C ASP A 17 -15.42 -0.90 -26.63
N ALA A 18 -15.41 -0.93 -25.30
CA ALA A 18 -15.59 0.24 -24.46
C ALA A 18 -14.30 1.06 -24.24
N GLY A 19 -13.19 0.65 -24.87
CA GLY A 19 -11.89 1.29 -24.75
C GLY A 19 -11.28 1.14 -23.34
N ILE A 20 -11.53 0.01 -22.67
CA ILE A 20 -10.95 -0.30 -21.36
C ILE A 20 -9.89 -1.38 -21.51
N GLU A 21 -8.65 -1.06 -21.14
CA GLU A 21 -7.54 -2.00 -21.08
C GLU A 21 -7.72 -2.99 -19.93
N LEU A 22 -7.47 -4.27 -20.20
CA LEU A 22 -7.62 -5.36 -19.25
C LEU A 22 -6.25 -5.95 -18.84
N PRO A 23 -6.17 -6.67 -17.71
CA PRO A 23 -4.95 -7.37 -17.32
C PRO A 23 -4.50 -8.40 -18.38
N GLU A 24 -3.19 -8.52 -18.55
CA GLU A 24 -2.56 -9.46 -19.49
C GLU A 24 -2.07 -10.75 -18.79
N PHE A 25 -2.40 -10.91 -17.51
CA PHE A 25 -2.09 -12.09 -16.69
C PHE A 25 -3.36 -12.74 -16.15
N ASN A 26 -3.23 -13.96 -15.62
CA ASN A 26 -4.31 -14.65 -14.93
C ASN A 26 -4.47 -14.11 -13.50
N TYR A 27 -5.63 -13.54 -13.21
CA TYR A 27 -5.95 -12.97 -11.90
C TYR A 27 -5.94 -14.02 -10.78
N ASP A 28 -6.56 -15.19 -10.98
CA ASP A 28 -6.63 -16.21 -9.93
C ASP A 28 -5.24 -16.82 -9.64
N ASP A 29 -4.39 -16.97 -10.66
CA ASP A 29 -3.00 -17.42 -10.47
C ASP A 29 -2.20 -16.38 -9.67
N MET A 30 -2.35 -15.08 -10.00
CA MET A 30 -1.70 -14.00 -9.25
C MET A 30 -2.14 -13.98 -7.78
N VAL A 31 -3.45 -14.11 -7.51
CA VAL A 31 -3.96 -14.20 -6.14
C VAL A 31 -3.35 -15.40 -5.41
N SER A 32 -3.39 -16.58 -6.02
CA SER A 32 -2.85 -17.82 -5.42
C SER A 32 -1.36 -17.69 -5.10
N ASN A 33 -0.56 -17.21 -6.06
CA ASN A 33 0.88 -17.00 -5.88
C ASN A 33 1.16 -16.01 -4.74
N THR A 34 0.37 -14.95 -4.64
CA THR A 34 0.53 -13.93 -3.59
C THR A 34 0.13 -14.45 -2.22
N THR A 35 -0.91 -15.29 -2.15
CA THR A 35 -1.31 -15.92 -0.89
C THR A 35 -0.20 -16.81 -0.34
N GLU A 36 0.44 -17.60 -1.20
CA GLU A 36 1.51 -18.53 -0.83
C GLU A 36 2.82 -17.81 -0.51
N ASN A 37 3.25 -16.91 -1.40
CA ASN A 37 4.56 -16.25 -1.38
C ASN A 37 4.41 -14.73 -1.50
N PRO A 38 3.80 -14.04 -0.53
CA PRO A 38 3.62 -12.60 -0.59
C PRO A 38 4.98 -11.89 -0.66
N THR A 39 5.12 -10.94 -1.58
CA THR A 39 6.37 -10.15 -1.74
C THR A 39 6.19 -8.69 -1.35
N TRP A 40 4.96 -8.17 -1.42
CA TRP A 40 4.65 -6.75 -1.20
C TRP A 40 3.35 -6.54 -0.42
N VAL A 41 3.47 -5.87 0.73
CA VAL A 41 2.33 -5.31 1.47
C VAL A 41 2.34 -3.77 1.42
N HIS A 42 1.19 -3.14 1.27
CA HIS A 42 1.05 -1.68 1.22
C HIS A 42 0.04 -1.19 2.24
N PHE A 43 0.46 -0.29 3.13
CA PHE A 43 -0.40 0.39 4.11
C PHE A 43 -0.85 1.75 3.57
N GLY A 44 -2.15 2.03 3.65
CA GLY A 44 -2.76 3.20 3.02
C GLY A 44 -3.39 2.82 1.69
N ALA A 45 -4.58 2.23 1.74
CA ALA A 45 -5.23 1.62 0.58
C ALA A 45 -5.99 2.65 -0.31
N GLY A 46 -5.48 3.88 -0.36
CA GLY A 46 -6.16 5.05 -0.93
C GLY A 46 -6.09 5.18 -2.45
N ASN A 47 -6.40 6.39 -2.95
CA ASN A 47 -6.44 6.67 -4.40
C ASN A 47 -5.05 6.73 -5.03
N ILE A 48 -4.05 7.32 -4.36
CA ILE A 48 -2.68 7.39 -4.90
C ILE A 48 -2.08 5.98 -5.03
N PHE A 49 -2.28 5.11 -4.03
CA PHE A 49 -1.89 3.71 -4.09
C PHE A 49 -2.50 3.00 -5.31
N ARG A 50 -3.83 3.04 -5.45
CA ARG A 50 -4.54 2.38 -6.57
C ARG A 50 -4.22 3.00 -7.93
N GLY A 51 -4.02 4.32 -7.96
CA GLY A 51 -3.77 5.10 -9.17
C GLY A 51 -2.31 5.16 -9.61
N PHE A 52 -1.37 4.73 -8.76
CA PHE A 52 0.05 4.73 -9.09
C PHE A 52 0.76 3.46 -8.64
N THR A 53 0.94 3.21 -7.34
CA THR A 53 1.72 2.06 -6.84
C THR A 53 1.21 0.72 -7.34
N ALA A 54 -0.11 0.49 -7.29
CA ALA A 54 -0.72 -0.73 -7.83
C ALA A 54 -0.53 -0.85 -9.34
N THR A 55 -0.51 0.28 -10.06
CA THR A 55 -0.27 0.30 -11.52
C THR A 55 1.15 -0.11 -11.88
N LEU A 56 2.13 0.11 -10.99
CA LEU A 56 3.50 -0.35 -11.19
C LEU A 56 3.55 -1.88 -11.18
N GLN A 57 2.93 -2.50 -10.18
CA GLN A 57 2.84 -3.96 -10.11
C GLN A 57 2.01 -4.54 -11.27
N GLN A 58 0.94 -3.85 -11.69
CA GLN A 58 0.15 -4.22 -12.86
C GLN A 58 1.02 -4.31 -14.12
N LYS A 59 1.92 -3.34 -14.34
CA LYS A 59 2.85 -3.35 -15.47
C LYS A 59 3.83 -4.52 -15.39
N LEU A 60 4.39 -4.80 -14.21
CA LEU A 60 5.31 -5.94 -14.04
C LEU A 60 4.61 -7.26 -14.32
N LEU A 61 3.40 -7.45 -13.81
CA LEU A 61 2.60 -8.65 -14.04
C LEU A 61 2.23 -8.80 -15.53
N ASN A 62 1.79 -7.74 -16.20
CA ASN A 62 1.50 -7.76 -17.64
C ASN A 62 2.75 -8.14 -18.47
N HIS A 63 3.94 -7.67 -18.08
CA HIS A 63 5.20 -8.02 -18.75
C HIS A 63 5.82 -9.35 -18.30
N GLY A 64 5.14 -10.14 -17.45
CA GLY A 64 5.68 -11.40 -16.92
C GLY A 64 6.91 -11.25 -16.03
N LYS A 65 7.16 -10.04 -15.50
CA LYS A 65 8.27 -9.70 -14.60
C LYS A 65 7.95 -9.96 -13.13
N ALA A 66 6.69 -10.19 -12.81
CA ALA A 66 6.22 -10.61 -11.51
C ALA A 66 5.15 -11.68 -11.66
N THR A 67 4.95 -12.48 -10.61
CA THR A 67 3.88 -13.49 -10.53
C THR A 67 2.94 -13.26 -9.35
N THR A 68 3.30 -12.34 -8.43
CA THR A 68 2.55 -11.96 -7.24
C THR A 68 2.03 -10.52 -7.38
N GLY A 69 0.96 -10.19 -6.67
CA GLY A 69 0.39 -8.86 -6.55
C GLY A 69 0.78 -8.17 -5.25
N ILE A 70 -0.02 -7.17 -4.89
CA ILE A 70 0.12 -6.38 -3.65
C ILE A 70 -1.03 -6.70 -2.71
N ILE A 71 -0.70 -6.78 -1.43
CA ILE A 71 -1.64 -6.86 -0.32
C ILE A 71 -1.93 -5.44 0.15
N ALA A 72 -3.15 -4.96 -0.05
CA ALA A 72 -3.55 -3.63 0.39
C ALA A 72 -4.04 -3.67 1.84
N VAL A 73 -3.56 -2.76 2.68
CA VAL A 73 -3.87 -2.69 4.10
C VAL A 73 -4.39 -1.32 4.46
N GLU A 74 -5.57 -1.28 5.07
CA GLU A 74 -6.16 -0.05 5.59
C GLU A 74 -6.21 -0.09 7.11
N THR A 75 -5.71 0.96 7.76
CA THR A 75 -5.52 1.02 9.22
C THR A 75 -6.35 2.11 9.90
N PHE A 76 -6.98 2.99 9.12
CA PHE A 76 -7.73 4.14 9.62
C PHE A 76 -9.20 4.14 9.16
N ASP A 77 -9.44 3.96 7.85
CA ASP A 77 -10.79 4.04 7.26
C ASP A 77 -11.23 2.70 6.67
N PHE A 78 -11.70 1.79 7.53
CA PHE A 78 -12.01 0.41 7.14
C PHE A 78 -13.12 0.30 6.08
N GLU A 79 -13.95 1.34 5.91
CA GLU A 79 -14.96 1.39 4.86
C GLU A 79 -14.36 1.28 3.45
N ILE A 80 -13.09 1.66 3.28
CA ILE A 80 -12.37 1.49 2.01
C ILE A 80 -12.32 0.00 1.63
N ILE A 81 -11.93 -0.86 2.58
CA ILE A 81 -11.87 -2.31 2.34
C ILE A 81 -13.27 -2.90 2.15
N ASP A 82 -14.20 -2.50 3.01
CA ASP A 82 -15.55 -3.09 3.06
C ASP A 82 -16.40 -2.68 1.84
N ARG A 83 -16.21 -1.46 1.31
CA ARG A 83 -17.09 -0.88 0.27
C ARG A 83 -16.45 -0.74 -1.11
N VAL A 84 -15.12 -0.80 -1.22
CA VAL A 84 -14.41 -0.61 -2.50
C VAL A 84 -13.51 -1.77 -2.89
N TYR A 85 -12.87 -2.45 -1.95
CA TYR A 85 -12.04 -3.62 -2.29
C TYR A 85 -12.89 -4.88 -2.37
N THR A 86 -13.56 -5.24 -1.28
CA THR A 86 -14.33 -6.50 -1.15
C THR A 86 -15.42 -6.65 -2.23
N PRO A 87 -16.27 -5.64 -2.50
CA PRO A 87 -17.39 -5.83 -3.43
C PRO A 87 -16.96 -5.92 -4.92
N TYR A 88 -15.71 -5.58 -5.22
CA TYR A 88 -15.19 -5.47 -6.59
C TYR A 88 -14.01 -6.43 -6.82
N ASP A 89 -13.91 -7.50 -6.04
CA ASP A 89 -12.83 -8.50 -6.12
C ASP A 89 -11.43 -7.86 -6.07
N ASN A 90 -11.20 -6.84 -5.25
CA ASN A 90 -9.95 -6.05 -5.18
C ASN A 90 -9.53 -5.36 -6.49
N LEU A 91 -10.39 -5.35 -7.51
CA LEU A 91 -10.15 -4.65 -8.76
C LEU A 91 -10.43 -3.16 -8.59
N SER A 92 -9.76 -2.34 -9.40
CA SER A 92 -10.10 -0.92 -9.55
C SER A 92 -9.99 -0.50 -11.02
N LEU A 93 -10.69 0.56 -11.41
CA LEU A 93 -10.53 1.18 -12.73
C LEU A 93 -9.69 2.45 -12.61
N LEU A 94 -8.50 2.47 -13.20
CA LEU A 94 -7.75 3.70 -13.39
C LEU A 94 -8.32 4.47 -14.60
N VAL A 95 -8.59 5.75 -14.40
CA VAL A 95 -8.97 6.69 -15.45
C VAL A 95 -7.93 7.80 -15.51
N ILE A 96 -7.12 7.80 -16.57
CA ILE A 96 -6.12 8.84 -16.82
C ILE A 96 -6.80 9.97 -17.59
N MET A 97 -6.71 11.18 -17.05
CA MET A 97 -7.22 12.40 -17.68
C MET A 97 -6.09 13.04 -18.49
N ASN A 98 -6.20 12.98 -19.82
CA ASN A 98 -5.20 13.55 -20.72
C ASN A 98 -5.42 15.06 -20.91
N PRO A 99 -4.36 15.82 -21.25
CA PRO A 99 -4.47 17.27 -21.48
C PRO A 99 -5.43 17.66 -22.61
N ASP A 100 -5.67 16.77 -23.57
CA ASP A 100 -6.61 16.97 -24.68
C ASP A 100 -8.08 16.64 -24.32
N GLY A 101 -8.34 16.27 -23.07
CA GLY A 101 -9.67 15.91 -22.55
C GLY A 101 -10.07 14.46 -22.81
N THR A 102 -9.22 13.64 -23.44
CA THR A 102 -9.46 12.20 -23.58
C THR A 102 -9.24 11.46 -22.25
N LEU A 103 -9.88 10.30 -22.12
CA LEU A 103 -9.79 9.44 -20.94
C LEU A 103 -9.26 8.06 -21.31
N ASP A 104 -8.05 7.73 -20.86
CA ASP A 104 -7.55 6.36 -20.92
C ASP A 104 -8.03 5.57 -19.72
N LYS A 105 -8.43 4.33 -19.92
CA LYS A 105 -9.14 3.53 -18.91
C LYS A 105 -8.48 2.16 -18.81
N LYS A 106 -8.04 1.79 -17.61
CA LYS A 106 -7.32 0.53 -17.38
C LYS A 106 -7.83 -0.14 -16.13
N VAL A 107 -8.14 -1.44 -16.22
CA VAL A 107 -8.41 -2.24 -15.02
C VAL A 107 -7.08 -2.52 -14.31
N VAL A 108 -7.03 -2.14 -13.03
CA VAL A 108 -5.95 -2.49 -12.10
C VAL A 108 -6.41 -3.73 -11.34
N ALA A 109 -5.70 -4.84 -11.56
CA ALA A 109 -5.96 -6.15 -11.00
C ALA A 109 -4.75 -6.73 -10.24
N SER A 110 -3.74 -5.90 -9.97
CA SER A 110 -2.50 -6.28 -9.29
C SER A 110 -2.63 -6.35 -7.76
N ILE A 111 -3.82 -6.13 -7.21
CA ILE A 111 -4.10 -6.21 -5.78
C ILE A 111 -4.73 -7.58 -5.51
N SER A 112 -4.06 -8.41 -4.70
CA SER A 112 -4.50 -9.78 -4.44
C SER A 112 -5.53 -9.86 -3.32
N GLU A 113 -5.34 -9.07 -2.26
CA GLU A 113 -6.18 -9.07 -1.08
C GLU A 113 -6.22 -7.67 -0.44
N GLY A 114 -7.39 -7.29 0.10
CA GLY A 114 -7.61 -6.10 0.90
C GLY A 114 -7.84 -6.47 2.36
N LEU A 115 -7.00 -5.97 3.26
CA LEU A 115 -7.02 -6.30 4.69
C LEU A 115 -7.22 -5.06 5.54
N VAL A 116 -7.89 -5.26 6.67
CA VAL A 116 -7.98 -4.25 7.72
C VAL A 116 -6.83 -4.51 8.69
N GLY A 117 -5.91 -3.56 8.80
CA GLY A 117 -4.76 -3.62 9.71
C GLY A 117 -5.15 -3.21 11.12
N ASP A 118 -6.08 -3.92 11.74
CA ASP A 118 -6.54 -3.67 13.10
C ASP A 118 -6.95 -4.96 13.80
N VAL A 119 -6.58 -5.07 15.08
CA VAL A 119 -6.86 -6.23 15.93
C VAL A 119 -8.37 -6.50 16.10
N SER A 120 -9.22 -5.49 15.92
CA SER A 120 -10.68 -5.66 15.92
C SER A 120 -11.21 -6.50 14.75
N ARG A 121 -10.41 -6.67 13.67
CA ARG A 121 -10.68 -7.57 12.55
C ARG A 121 -9.73 -8.76 12.64
N GLU A 122 -9.96 -9.62 13.63
CA GLU A 122 -9.06 -10.72 14.02
C GLU A 122 -8.53 -11.55 12.84
N ASN A 123 -9.40 -11.96 11.90
CA ASN A 123 -8.99 -12.72 10.72
C ASN A 123 -8.00 -11.95 9.83
N HIS A 124 -8.21 -10.66 9.62
CA HIS A 124 -7.32 -9.82 8.82
C HIS A 124 -5.99 -9.58 9.55
N TRP A 125 -6.04 -9.32 10.85
CA TRP A 125 -4.83 -9.15 11.65
C TRP A 125 -3.99 -10.43 11.73
N ASN A 126 -4.63 -11.59 11.90
CA ASN A 126 -3.95 -12.88 11.87
C ASN A 126 -3.34 -13.17 10.49
N ARG A 127 -4.03 -12.82 9.40
CA ARG A 127 -3.48 -12.91 8.05
C ARG A 127 -2.25 -12.00 7.86
N LEU A 128 -2.27 -10.78 8.37
CA LEU A 128 -1.10 -9.88 8.34
C LEU A 128 0.09 -10.47 9.10
N LYS A 129 -0.14 -11.03 10.29
CA LYS A 129 0.92 -11.74 11.03
C LYS A 129 1.51 -12.89 10.21
N ASP A 130 0.68 -13.73 9.60
CA ASP A 130 1.12 -14.82 8.73
C ASP A 130 1.98 -14.31 7.56
N ILE A 131 1.54 -13.25 6.87
CA ILE A 131 2.31 -12.60 5.79
C ILE A 131 3.70 -12.16 6.30
N PHE A 132 3.78 -11.54 7.47
CA PHE A 132 5.05 -11.08 8.03
C PHE A 132 5.98 -12.22 8.47
N THR A 133 5.49 -13.45 8.62
CA THR A 133 6.33 -14.65 8.81
C THR A 133 6.96 -15.17 7.52
N LYS A 134 6.49 -14.75 6.34
CA LYS A 134 6.94 -15.31 5.06
C LYS A 134 8.32 -14.78 4.68
N PRO A 135 9.31 -15.64 4.37
CA PRO A 135 10.61 -15.21 3.86
C PRO A 135 10.53 -14.46 2.53
N SER A 136 9.50 -14.73 1.72
CA SER A 136 9.26 -14.07 0.44
C SER A 136 8.93 -12.59 0.57
N LEU A 137 8.49 -12.09 1.73
CA LEU A 137 8.07 -10.71 1.90
C LEU A 137 9.28 -9.77 1.80
N GLN A 138 9.33 -8.97 0.74
CA GLN A 138 10.46 -8.09 0.44
C GLN A 138 10.25 -6.68 0.98
N MET A 139 9.02 -6.16 0.84
CA MET A 139 8.71 -4.76 1.14
C MET A 139 7.34 -4.59 1.82
N ALA A 140 7.33 -3.73 2.83
CA ALA A 140 6.14 -3.08 3.35
C ALA A 140 6.21 -1.58 3.00
N SER A 141 5.25 -1.07 2.23
CA SER A 141 5.25 0.33 1.77
C SER A 141 4.06 1.14 2.28
N PHE A 142 4.14 2.47 2.23
CA PHE A 142 3.17 3.34 2.91
C PHE A 142 2.70 4.54 2.06
N THR A 143 1.40 4.80 2.01
CA THR A 143 0.79 6.08 1.59
C THR A 143 -0.23 6.54 2.63
N ILE A 144 0.25 6.82 3.83
CA ILE A 144 -0.56 7.01 5.05
C ILE A 144 -0.67 8.48 5.45
N THR A 145 -0.15 9.38 4.61
CA THR A 145 0.08 10.81 4.86
C THR A 145 1.10 11.07 5.96
N GLU A 146 1.67 12.28 6.00
CA GLU A 146 2.62 12.68 7.04
C GLU A 146 2.06 12.49 8.47
N LYS A 147 0.73 12.59 8.63
CA LYS A 147 0.08 12.40 9.93
C LYS A 147 0.22 10.99 10.49
N GLY A 148 0.39 9.98 9.63
CA GLY A 148 0.53 8.59 10.06
C GLY A 148 1.83 8.31 10.83
N TYR A 149 2.87 9.14 10.63
CA TYR A 149 4.15 9.01 11.34
C TYR A 149 4.14 9.76 12.68
N ASN A 150 3.25 10.73 12.86
CA ASN A 150 3.28 11.59 14.05
C ASN A 150 2.83 10.87 15.32
N LEU A 151 3.76 10.65 16.25
CA LEU A 151 3.45 10.09 17.56
C LEU A 151 2.90 11.12 18.56
N LYS A 152 3.12 12.41 18.30
CA LYS A 152 2.85 13.52 19.23
C LYS A 152 1.87 14.52 18.64
N LYS A 153 1.06 15.10 19.54
CA LYS A 153 0.22 16.28 19.30
C LYS A 153 1.10 17.52 19.15
N LEU A 154 0.52 18.61 18.63
CA LEU A 154 1.19 19.91 18.57
C LEU A 154 1.63 20.46 19.95
N SER A 155 1.01 19.99 21.03
CA SER A 155 1.41 20.32 22.41
C SER A 155 2.75 19.67 22.82
N GLY A 156 3.28 18.74 22.03
CA GLY A 156 4.47 17.93 22.36
C GLY A 156 4.16 16.66 23.15
N GLU A 157 2.91 16.47 23.59
CA GLU A 157 2.45 15.24 24.25
C GLU A 157 2.18 14.13 23.25
N TYR A 158 2.46 12.88 23.62
CA TYR A 158 2.07 11.72 22.82
C TYR A 158 0.55 11.62 22.69
N PHE A 159 0.07 11.12 21.54
CA PHE A 159 -1.34 10.70 21.42
C PHE A 159 -1.67 9.60 22.45
N ASP A 160 -2.90 9.61 22.96
CA ASP A 160 -3.31 8.72 24.05
C ASP A 160 -3.18 7.24 23.65
N GLU A 161 -3.49 6.93 22.38
CA GLU A 161 -3.30 5.60 21.81
C GLU A 161 -1.82 5.20 21.73
N VAL A 162 -0.92 6.14 21.39
CA VAL A 162 0.53 5.89 21.36
C VAL A 162 1.06 5.61 22.76
N GLN A 163 0.65 6.40 23.76
CA GLN A 163 1.03 6.14 25.17
C GLN A 163 0.54 4.78 25.63
N THR A 164 -0.68 4.40 25.26
CA THR A 164 -1.25 3.10 25.61
C THR A 164 -0.42 1.98 24.97
N ASP A 165 -0.11 2.10 23.68
CA ASP A 165 0.65 1.09 22.94
C ASP A 165 2.08 0.93 23.48
N MET A 166 2.76 2.02 23.85
CA MET A 166 4.10 1.99 24.48
C MET A 166 4.12 1.22 25.81
N ASN A 167 3.01 1.23 26.55
CA ASN A 167 2.90 0.58 27.86
C ASN A 167 2.34 -0.85 27.79
N GLN A 168 1.61 -1.20 26.72
CA GLN A 168 0.96 -2.51 26.55
C GLN A 168 1.71 -3.47 25.63
N GLY A 169 2.63 -2.97 24.81
CA GLY A 169 3.48 -3.82 23.98
C GLY A 169 2.82 -4.18 22.65
N PRO A 170 3.36 -5.20 21.95
CA PRO A 170 3.01 -5.48 20.56
C PRO A 170 1.69 -6.25 20.37
N GLU A 171 1.02 -6.74 21.42
CA GLU A 171 -0.11 -7.66 21.27
C GLU A 171 -1.39 -6.99 20.74
N VAL A 172 -1.68 -5.76 21.20
CA VAL A 172 -2.91 -5.02 20.87
C VAL A 172 -2.60 -3.58 20.43
N PRO A 173 -1.85 -3.40 19.32
CA PRO A 173 -1.43 -2.08 18.86
C PRO A 173 -2.60 -1.30 18.23
N ARG A 174 -2.66 0.01 18.48
CA ARG A 174 -3.71 0.91 17.98
C ARG A 174 -3.17 1.86 16.92
N HIS A 175 -2.11 2.60 17.26
CA HIS A 175 -1.48 3.53 16.34
C HIS A 175 -0.79 2.77 15.21
N ILE A 176 -0.78 3.34 14.00
CA ILE A 176 -0.22 2.66 12.82
C ILE A 176 1.26 2.31 12.99
N MET A 177 2.06 3.19 13.59
CA MET A 177 3.47 2.89 13.86
C MET A 177 3.62 1.72 14.85
N SER A 178 2.73 1.59 15.85
CA SER A 178 2.71 0.45 16.77
C SER A 178 2.28 -0.84 16.06
N LYS A 179 1.34 -0.75 15.13
CA LYS A 179 0.90 -1.89 14.30
C LYS A 179 2.04 -2.39 13.42
N VAL A 180 2.76 -1.49 12.76
CA VAL A 180 3.94 -1.83 11.96
C VAL A 180 5.05 -2.42 12.83
N ALA A 181 5.34 -1.82 13.99
CA ALA A 181 6.32 -2.35 14.95
C ALA A 181 5.93 -3.75 15.46
N SER A 182 4.65 -4.01 15.70
CA SER A 182 4.14 -5.34 16.10
C SER A 182 4.30 -6.39 14.99
N LEU A 183 4.04 -6.02 13.74
CA LEU A 183 4.25 -6.89 12.58
C LEU A 183 5.75 -7.14 12.35
N ALA A 184 6.59 -6.12 12.52
CA ALA A 184 8.04 -6.26 12.50
C ALA A 184 8.54 -7.18 13.62
N TYR A 185 7.95 -7.09 14.81
CA TYR A 185 8.23 -8.00 15.92
C TYR A 185 7.83 -9.44 15.59
N THR A 186 6.66 -9.63 14.96
CA THR A 186 6.25 -10.95 14.45
C THR A 186 7.29 -11.52 13.49
N ARG A 187 7.79 -10.71 12.55
CA ARG A 187 8.84 -11.11 11.61
C ARG A 187 10.16 -11.44 12.31
N TYR A 188 10.58 -10.62 13.28
CA TYR A 188 11.75 -10.84 14.12
C TYR A 188 11.69 -12.20 14.84
N LYS A 189 10.57 -12.49 15.50
CA LYS A 189 10.36 -13.78 16.21
C LYS A 189 10.33 -14.99 15.28
N ASN A 190 10.16 -14.78 13.97
CA ASN A 190 10.17 -15.83 12.95
C ASN A 190 11.50 -15.90 12.17
N GLY A 191 12.61 -15.55 12.83
CA GLY A 191 13.96 -15.78 12.31
C GLY A 191 14.67 -14.54 11.78
N GLU A 192 14.33 -13.35 12.29
CA GLU A 192 15.02 -12.09 11.95
C GLU A 192 15.10 -11.86 10.43
N LEU A 193 13.99 -12.17 9.75
CA LEU A 193 13.91 -12.17 8.30
C LEU A 193 14.01 -10.74 7.75
N PRO A 194 14.84 -10.49 6.72
CA PRO A 194 15.05 -9.14 6.23
C PRO A 194 13.79 -8.52 5.58
N ILE A 195 13.64 -7.19 5.62
CA ILE A 195 12.53 -6.45 5.00
C ILE A 195 12.89 -4.97 4.79
N ALA A 196 12.35 -4.35 3.73
CA ALA A 196 12.36 -2.91 3.56
C ALA A 196 11.01 -2.29 3.96
N PHE A 197 11.04 -1.24 4.79
CA PHE A 197 9.90 -0.40 5.11
C PHE A 197 9.98 0.92 4.32
N VAL A 198 9.19 1.04 3.26
CA VAL A 198 9.34 2.11 2.25
C VAL A 198 8.18 3.09 2.35
N SER A 199 8.40 4.23 2.99
CA SER A 199 7.42 5.32 2.87
C SER A 199 7.38 5.81 1.42
N MET A 200 6.17 5.96 0.88
CA MET A 200 5.88 6.58 -0.41
C MET A 200 4.91 7.75 -0.20
N ASP A 201 5.04 8.44 0.94
CA ASP A 201 4.33 9.69 1.19
C ASP A 201 5.16 10.88 0.70
N ASN A 202 4.46 11.92 0.24
CA ASN A 202 5.08 13.15 -0.21
C ASN A 202 5.50 14.02 1.00
N CYS A 203 6.59 13.64 1.65
CA CYS A 203 7.28 14.43 2.65
C CYS A 203 8.79 14.12 2.63
N SER A 204 9.61 15.11 2.97
CA SER A 204 11.07 14.95 3.00
C SER A 204 11.52 13.93 4.03
N HIS A 205 12.58 13.21 3.71
CA HIS A 205 13.20 12.20 4.57
C HIS A 205 12.18 11.18 5.11
N ASN A 206 11.19 10.81 4.30
CA ASN A 206 10.06 9.99 4.73
C ASN A 206 10.46 8.64 5.36
N GLY A 207 11.52 8.01 4.86
CA GLY A 207 12.10 6.80 5.46
C GLY A 207 12.67 7.05 6.86
N GLU A 208 13.32 8.20 7.09
CA GLU A 208 13.80 8.58 8.43
C GLU A 208 12.63 8.81 9.40
N LYS A 209 11.59 9.55 8.98
CA LYS A 209 10.39 9.78 9.80
C LYS A 209 9.71 8.47 10.21
N LEU A 210 9.62 7.51 9.28
CA LEU A 210 9.08 6.18 9.54
C LEU A 210 9.95 5.39 10.52
N HIS A 211 11.26 5.35 10.30
CA HIS A 211 12.23 4.70 11.19
C HIS A 211 12.15 5.26 12.61
N GLU A 212 12.29 6.58 12.78
CA GLU A 212 12.27 7.24 14.08
C GLU A 212 10.99 6.95 14.85
N SER A 213 9.85 6.96 14.17
CA SER A 213 8.55 6.73 14.79
C SER A 213 8.38 5.28 15.28
N ILE A 214 8.86 4.31 14.50
CA ILE A 214 8.89 2.91 14.92
C ILE A 214 9.90 2.72 16.06
N GLU A 215 11.09 3.29 15.93
CA GLU A 215 12.16 3.13 16.90
C GLU A 215 11.78 3.68 18.29
N VAL A 216 11.08 4.82 18.35
CA VAL A 216 10.56 5.39 19.60
C VAL A 216 9.62 4.42 20.31
N ILE A 217 8.72 3.74 19.59
CA ILE A 217 7.81 2.75 20.17
C ILE A 217 8.59 1.53 20.67
N VAL A 218 9.50 1.01 19.85
CA VAL A 218 10.29 -0.19 20.19
C VAL A 218 11.21 0.08 21.39
N LYS A 219 11.83 1.26 21.49
CA LYS A 219 12.62 1.67 22.66
C LYS A 219 11.79 1.63 23.94
N GLU A 220 10.56 2.12 23.90
CA GLU A 220 9.66 2.07 25.05
C GLU A 220 9.24 0.64 25.41
N TRP A 221 8.97 -0.21 24.41
CA TRP A 221 8.69 -1.63 24.67
C TRP A 221 9.88 -2.35 25.33
N VAL A 222 11.12 -2.09 24.88
CA VAL A 222 12.33 -2.63 25.51
C VAL A 222 12.49 -2.11 26.94
N ARG A 223 12.34 -0.79 27.14
CA ARG A 223 12.43 -0.14 28.47
C ARG A 223 11.44 -0.75 29.46
N ASN A 224 10.25 -1.07 28.99
CA ASN A 224 9.18 -1.68 29.78
C ASN A 224 9.27 -3.22 29.85
N LYS A 225 10.29 -3.84 29.25
CA LYS A 225 10.52 -5.30 29.20
C LYS A 225 9.37 -6.08 28.54
N LEU A 226 8.72 -5.47 27.55
CA LEU A 226 7.62 -6.07 26.79
C LEU A 226 8.13 -6.84 25.56
N VAL A 227 9.36 -6.56 25.12
CA VAL A 227 10.11 -7.24 24.04
C VAL A 227 11.59 -7.32 24.41
N GLU A 228 12.34 -8.21 23.76
CA GLU A 228 13.78 -8.36 23.99
C GLU A 228 14.60 -7.20 23.37
N ASN A 229 15.76 -6.89 23.96
CA ASN A 229 16.60 -5.78 23.49
C ASN A 229 17.13 -6.00 22.07
N GLU A 230 17.33 -7.26 21.70
CA GLU A 230 17.75 -7.71 20.38
C GLU A 230 16.74 -7.33 19.29
N PHE A 231 15.46 -7.14 19.63
CA PHE A 231 14.49 -6.62 18.66
C PHE A 231 14.79 -5.17 18.25
N LEU A 232 15.23 -4.32 19.19
CA LEU A 232 15.67 -2.97 18.86
C LEU A 232 16.95 -3.00 18.02
N SER A 233 17.86 -3.96 18.27
CA SER A 233 19.03 -4.16 17.41
C SER A 233 18.65 -4.60 16.01
N TYR A 234 17.68 -5.51 15.86
CA TYR A 234 17.16 -5.96 14.57
C TYR A 234 16.55 -4.82 13.73
N ILE A 235 15.72 -3.96 14.35
CA ILE A 235 15.12 -2.79 13.67
C ILE A 235 16.19 -1.80 13.17
N ASN A 236 17.33 -1.72 13.87
CA ASN A 236 18.42 -0.79 13.57
C ASN A 236 19.57 -1.41 12.76
N ASP A 237 19.46 -2.68 12.38
CA ASP A 237 20.43 -3.36 11.52
C ASP A 237 20.01 -3.20 10.06
N ARG A 238 20.69 -2.33 9.31
CA ARG A 238 20.39 -2.08 7.88
C ARG A 238 20.54 -3.31 6.98
N THR A 239 21.29 -4.33 7.40
CA THR A 239 21.40 -5.59 6.64
C THR A 239 20.15 -6.48 6.80
N LYS A 240 19.28 -6.14 7.76
CA LYS A 240 18.03 -6.83 8.07
C LYS A 240 16.82 -5.96 7.77
N VAL A 241 16.79 -4.75 8.31
CA VAL A 241 15.67 -3.82 8.18
C VAL A 241 16.17 -2.51 7.61
N SER A 242 15.63 -2.11 6.47
CA SER A 242 15.92 -0.81 5.86
C SER A 242 14.70 0.10 5.87
N PHE A 243 14.97 1.41 5.84
CA PHE A 243 13.98 2.47 5.70
C PHE A 243 14.38 3.42 4.56
N PRO A 244 14.27 2.98 3.30
CA PRO A 244 14.68 3.76 2.14
C PRO A 244 13.92 5.09 2.06
N TRP A 245 14.61 6.14 1.65
CA TRP A 245 13.97 7.41 1.29
C TRP A 245 13.33 7.29 -0.08
N SER A 246 12.23 8.00 -0.30
CA SER A 246 11.61 8.08 -1.61
C SER A 246 11.04 9.46 -1.91
N MET A 247 10.92 9.76 -3.20
CA MET A 247 10.09 10.83 -3.73
C MET A 247 8.99 10.23 -4.58
N ILE A 248 7.76 10.69 -4.35
CA ILE A 248 6.59 10.34 -5.14
C ILE A 248 5.95 11.61 -5.70
N ASP A 249 5.61 11.59 -6.98
CA ASP A 249 4.81 12.63 -7.60
C ASP A 249 3.71 12.03 -8.47
N LYS A 250 2.47 12.35 -8.12
CA LYS A 250 1.25 11.95 -8.83
C LYS A 250 0.05 12.76 -8.31
N ILE A 251 -0.65 13.46 -9.20
CA ILE A 251 -1.95 14.02 -8.87
C ILE A 251 -3.04 12.95 -9.03
N THR A 252 -3.65 12.56 -7.91
CA THR A 252 -4.86 11.73 -7.86
C THR A 252 -6.00 12.47 -7.15
N PRO A 253 -6.86 13.21 -7.88
CA PRO A 253 -7.97 13.92 -7.29
C PRO A 253 -8.98 12.95 -6.63
N ARG A 254 -9.94 13.52 -5.90
CA ARG A 254 -11.13 12.78 -5.48
C ARG A 254 -11.88 12.22 -6.70
N PRO A 255 -12.64 11.12 -6.54
CA PRO A 255 -13.54 10.63 -7.58
C PRO A 255 -14.45 11.76 -8.12
N SER A 256 -14.47 11.94 -9.43
CA SER A 256 -15.24 13.00 -10.09
C SER A 256 -16.58 12.52 -10.65
N ASP A 257 -17.65 13.30 -10.42
CA ASP A 257 -18.96 13.07 -11.04
C ASP A 257 -18.90 13.16 -12.58
N SER A 258 -18.02 14.00 -13.15
CA SER A 258 -17.85 14.09 -14.61
C SER A 258 -17.25 12.83 -15.21
N VAL A 259 -16.29 12.22 -14.50
CA VAL A 259 -15.69 10.93 -14.88
C VAL A 259 -16.71 9.82 -14.74
N LYS A 260 -17.45 9.78 -13.63
CA LYS A 260 -18.59 8.86 -13.43
C LYS A 260 -19.59 8.94 -14.59
N ALA A 261 -20.02 10.13 -14.98
CA ALA A 261 -20.95 10.31 -16.09
C ALA A 261 -20.37 9.75 -17.41
N SER A 262 -19.09 10.03 -17.68
CA SER A 262 -18.39 9.52 -18.88
C SER A 262 -18.29 7.99 -18.90
N LEU A 263 -18.03 7.38 -17.73
CA LEU A 263 -18.00 5.93 -17.57
C LEU A 263 -19.38 5.28 -17.75
N ASN A 264 -20.44 5.92 -17.26
CA ASN A 264 -21.81 5.42 -17.42
C ASN A 264 -22.24 5.41 -18.90
N VAL A 265 -21.81 6.40 -19.70
CA VAL A 265 -22.13 6.47 -21.15
C VAL A 265 -21.56 5.28 -21.91
N ILE A 266 -20.37 4.80 -21.54
CA ILE A 266 -19.75 3.61 -22.15
C ILE A 266 -20.25 2.29 -21.50
N GLY A 267 -21.26 2.37 -20.64
CA GLY A 267 -21.90 1.21 -20.02
C GLY A 267 -21.13 0.59 -18.85
N PHE A 268 -20.18 1.31 -18.25
CA PHE A 268 -19.51 0.89 -17.02
C PHE A 268 -20.33 1.31 -15.78
N GLU A 269 -20.79 0.33 -15.01
CA GLU A 269 -21.78 0.53 -13.93
C GLU A 269 -21.15 0.73 -12.55
N SER A 270 -19.90 0.30 -12.36
CA SER A 270 -19.22 0.32 -11.05
C SER A 270 -18.66 1.72 -10.73
N THR A 271 -19.53 2.72 -10.69
CA THR A 271 -19.18 4.15 -10.63
C THR A 271 -19.70 4.86 -9.38
N GLU A 272 -20.13 4.13 -8.36
CA GLU A 272 -20.62 4.73 -7.13
C GLU A 272 -19.52 5.54 -6.43
N ILE A 273 -19.82 6.80 -6.13
CA ILE A 273 -18.95 7.69 -5.34
C ILE A 273 -19.55 7.77 -3.94
N ILE A 274 -18.72 7.44 -2.96
CA ILE A 274 -19.10 7.30 -1.56
C ILE A 274 -18.22 8.23 -0.73
N CYS A 275 -18.82 8.92 0.23
CA CYS A 275 -18.09 9.56 1.33
C CYS A 275 -18.21 8.67 2.57
N THR A 276 -17.07 8.28 3.15
CA THR A 276 -17.03 7.47 4.37
C THR A 276 -17.31 8.32 5.61
N ASN A 277 -17.51 7.67 6.75
CA ASN A 277 -17.64 8.35 8.04
C ASN A 277 -16.36 9.08 8.47
N LYS A 278 -15.22 8.77 7.85
CA LYS A 278 -13.94 9.47 8.06
C LYS A 278 -13.70 10.61 7.05
N ASN A 279 -14.71 10.97 6.25
CA ASN A 279 -14.65 11.99 5.19
C ASN A 279 -13.71 11.65 4.03
N THR A 280 -13.48 10.36 3.77
CA THR A 280 -12.74 9.90 2.59
C THR A 280 -13.71 9.73 1.43
N TYR A 281 -13.33 10.24 0.26
CA TYR A 281 -14.09 10.08 -0.98
C TYR A 281 -13.53 8.90 -1.76
N ILE A 282 -14.34 7.86 -1.90
CA ILE A 282 -13.93 6.60 -2.51
C ILE A 282 -14.90 6.18 -3.62
N ALA A 283 -14.37 5.47 -4.59
CA ALA A 283 -15.10 4.87 -5.69
C ALA A 283 -14.33 3.64 -6.21
N PRO A 284 -14.97 2.73 -6.97
CA PRO A 284 -14.30 1.61 -7.64
C PRO A 284 -13.35 2.05 -8.76
N PHE A 285 -13.39 3.33 -9.14
CA PHE A 285 -12.46 3.96 -10.06
C PHE A 285 -11.61 5.02 -9.37
N VAL A 286 -10.45 5.32 -9.95
CA VAL A 286 -9.55 6.40 -9.56
C VAL A 286 -9.30 7.27 -10.79
N ASN A 287 -9.55 8.56 -10.68
CA ASN A 287 -9.06 9.52 -11.68
C ASN A 287 -7.64 9.97 -11.30
N ALA A 288 -6.76 10.04 -12.29
CA ALA A 288 -5.39 10.50 -12.14
C ALA A 288 -4.96 11.28 -13.38
N GLU A 289 -3.93 12.09 -13.26
CA GLU A 289 -3.26 12.66 -14.43
C GLU A 289 -2.37 11.62 -15.14
N GLY A 290 -1.79 11.97 -16.28
CA GLY A 290 -0.79 11.14 -16.98
C GLY A 290 0.58 11.11 -16.28
N PRO A 291 1.22 12.25 -16.01
CA PRO A 291 2.53 12.33 -15.36
C PRO A 291 2.60 11.55 -14.04
N GLN A 292 3.74 10.91 -13.78
CA GLN A 292 4.01 10.21 -12.52
C GLN A 292 5.50 9.92 -12.35
N TYR A 293 6.01 10.09 -11.14
CA TYR A 293 7.41 9.84 -10.80
C TYR A 293 7.51 9.13 -9.46
N LEU A 294 8.35 8.10 -9.39
CA LEU A 294 8.71 7.45 -8.14
C LEU A 294 10.21 7.20 -8.17
N VAL A 295 10.92 7.81 -7.22
CA VAL A 295 12.36 7.65 -7.01
C VAL A 295 12.56 7.05 -5.63
N ILE A 296 13.36 5.98 -5.51
CA ILE A 296 13.56 5.27 -4.23
C ILE A 296 15.05 5.02 -4.02
N GLU A 297 15.52 5.19 -2.78
CA GLU A 297 16.85 4.75 -2.35
C GLU A 297 16.97 3.23 -2.54
N ASP A 298 18.01 2.75 -3.23
CA ASP A 298 18.20 1.32 -3.50
C ASP A 298 18.81 0.57 -2.30
N ASP A 299 18.04 0.45 -1.21
CA ASP A 299 18.42 -0.24 0.03
C ASP A 299 17.36 -1.28 0.43
N PHE A 300 17.47 -2.50 -0.10
CA PHE A 300 16.48 -3.57 0.08
C PHE A 300 17.14 -4.87 0.56
N PRO A 301 17.16 -5.13 1.88
CA PRO A 301 17.92 -6.26 2.45
C PRO A 301 17.38 -7.64 2.08
N ASN A 302 16.13 -7.72 1.61
CA ASN A 302 15.53 -8.96 1.09
C ASN A 302 15.34 -8.96 -0.44
N GLY A 303 16.11 -8.12 -1.13
CA GLY A 303 15.86 -7.79 -2.54
C GLY A 303 14.56 -7.03 -2.73
N ARG A 304 14.22 -6.75 -3.99
CA ARG A 304 13.00 -6.03 -4.39
C ARG A 304 12.51 -6.52 -5.74
N MET A 305 11.25 -6.23 -6.03
CA MET A 305 10.69 -6.36 -7.38
C MET A 305 11.44 -5.45 -8.36
N GLU A 306 11.53 -5.86 -9.63
CA GLU A 306 12.19 -5.11 -10.70
C GLU A 306 11.35 -3.90 -11.17
N LEU A 307 10.97 -3.01 -10.26
CA LEU A 307 10.08 -1.86 -10.51
C LEU A 307 10.65 -0.86 -11.53
N GLU A 308 11.94 -0.92 -11.84
CA GLU A 308 12.56 -0.20 -12.96
C GLU A 308 11.89 -0.51 -14.31
N PHE A 309 11.39 -1.74 -14.52
CA PHE A 309 10.61 -2.09 -15.73
C PHE A 309 9.21 -1.47 -15.74
N ALA A 310 8.75 -0.91 -14.62
CA ALA A 310 7.49 -0.17 -14.51
C ALA A 310 7.68 1.36 -14.50
N GLY A 311 8.94 1.83 -14.55
CA GLY A 311 9.33 3.24 -14.60
C GLY A 311 9.79 3.85 -13.27
N VAL A 312 10.03 3.03 -12.24
CA VAL A 312 10.62 3.51 -10.96
C VAL A 312 12.11 3.75 -11.13
N LEU A 313 12.62 4.83 -10.53
CA LEU A 313 14.04 5.15 -10.53
C LEU A 313 14.65 4.76 -9.18
N PHE A 314 15.58 3.81 -9.19
CA PHE A 314 16.38 3.45 -8.01
C PHE A 314 17.72 4.16 -8.05
N THR A 315 18.13 4.75 -6.92
CA THR A 315 19.35 5.56 -6.84
C THR A 315 19.91 5.62 -5.42
N ASP A 316 21.05 6.27 -5.21
CA ASP A 316 21.58 6.54 -3.88
C ASP A 316 20.74 7.57 -3.11
N ARG A 317 20.85 7.55 -1.77
CA ARG A 317 20.14 8.48 -0.87
C ARG A 317 20.40 9.94 -1.17
N GLU A 318 21.64 10.31 -1.53
CA GLU A 318 22.01 11.70 -1.81
C GLU A 318 21.23 12.24 -3.00
N THR A 319 21.00 11.40 -4.01
CA THR A 319 20.22 11.74 -5.19
C THR A 319 18.74 11.82 -4.87
N VAL A 320 18.18 10.88 -4.08
CA VAL A 320 16.78 10.98 -3.60
C VAL A 320 16.54 12.31 -2.89
N ASN A 321 17.44 12.68 -1.97
CA ASN A 321 17.37 13.94 -1.22
C ASN A 321 17.40 15.21 -2.10
N LYS A 322 17.94 15.13 -3.32
CA LYS A 322 17.97 16.27 -4.27
C LYS A 322 16.71 16.37 -5.12
N VAL A 323 15.93 15.30 -5.22
CA VAL A 323 14.74 15.24 -6.09
C VAL A 323 13.42 15.22 -5.31
N GLU A 324 13.46 14.98 -3.99
CA GLU A 324 12.34 15.21 -3.07
C GLU A 324 11.93 16.69 -2.93
#